data_AF-A0A918M7U4-F1
#
_entry.id   AF-A0A918M7U4-F1
#
_cell.length_a   1.000
_cell.length_b   1.000
_cell.length_c   1.000
_cell.angle_alpha   90.00
_cell.angle_beta   90.00
_cell.angle_gamma   90.00
#
_symmetry.space_group_name_H-M   'P 1'
#
loop_
_entity.id
_entity.type
_entity.pdbx_description
1 polymer ?
#
loop_
_entity_poly.entity_id
_entity_poly.type
_entity_poly.pdbx_seq_one_letter_code
_entity_poly.pdbx_strand_id
1 'polypeptide(L)'
;MTKKTRLTYEEHLEMGRELYRLRNELMELGIRIRNAYPKADRAVKKIQTTQDAIDQTRAVMDSHLAKEHPERFDTKVYYPGSADDRA
;
A
#
# COMPACT_ATOMS: atom_id res chain seq x y z
N MET A 1 4.86 21.07 -21.92
CA MET A 1 4.74 19.81 -21.14
C MET A 1 5.67 19.90 -19.95
N THR A 2 5.14 20.06 -18.74
CA THR A 2 5.95 20.07 -17.51
C THR A 2 6.50 18.66 -17.30
N LYS A 3 7.83 18.48 -17.31
CA LYS A 3 8.43 17.19 -16.95
C LYS A 3 8.00 16.91 -15.50
N LYS A 4 7.27 15.82 -15.29
CA LYS A 4 6.98 15.34 -13.93
C LYS A 4 8.31 14.93 -13.30
N THR A 5 8.65 15.55 -12.18
CA THR A 5 9.81 15.13 -11.39
C THR A 5 9.51 13.76 -10.78
N ARG A 6 10.48 12.84 -10.84
CA ARG A 6 10.42 11.56 -10.13
C ARG A 6 10.47 11.80 -8.63
N LEU A 7 9.98 10.85 -7.83
CA LEU A 7 10.13 10.95 -6.39
C LEU A 7 11.60 10.75 -6.01
N THR A 8 12.05 11.53 -5.04
CA THR A 8 13.25 11.24 -4.26
C THR A 8 13.06 9.97 -3.45
N TYR A 9 14.16 9.37 -3.00
CA TYR A 9 14.09 8.18 -2.16
C TYR A 9 13.37 8.47 -0.84
N GLU A 10 13.59 9.65 -0.27
CA GLU A 10 12.96 10.09 0.96
C GLU A 10 11.44 10.24 0.81
N GLU A 11 10.97 10.75 -0.34
CA GLU A 11 9.54 10.77 -0.68
C GLU A 11 8.97 9.35 -0.87
N HIS A 12 9.74 8.41 -1.44
CA HIS A 12 9.32 7.00 -1.48
C HIS A 12 9.12 6.41 -0.08
N LEU A 13 10.02 6.72 0.86
CA LEU A 13 9.89 6.29 2.26
C LEU A 13 8.64 6.87 2.92
N GLU A 14 8.35 8.16 2.70
CA GLU A 14 7.15 8.82 3.21
C GLU A 14 5.88 8.17 2.65
N MET A 15 5.81 8.03 1.34
CA MET A 15 4.67 7.40 0.65
C MET A 15 4.48 5.94 1.09
N GLY A 16 5.57 5.19 1.26
CA GLY A 16 5.54 3.81 1.75
C GLY A 16 4.92 3.69 3.14
N ARG A 17 5.32 4.55 4.08
CA ARG A 17 4.75 4.63 5.43
C ARG A 17 3.27 5.01 5.40
N GLU A 18 2.90 6.01 4.61
CA GLU A 18 1.51 6.48 4.52
C GLU A 18 0.58 5.41 3.94
N LEU A 19 0.97 4.78 2.83
CA LEU A 19 0.19 3.71 2.20
C LEU A 19 0.05 2.50 3.12
N TYR A 20 1.11 2.15 3.86
CA TYR A 20 1.04 1.07 4.85
C TYR A 20 0.06 1.39 5.99
N ARG A 21 0.12 2.61 6.55
CA ARG A 21 -0.82 3.06 7.58
C ARG A 21 -2.27 3.00 7.09
N LEU A 22 -2.55 3.59 5.93
CA LEU A 22 -3.90 3.61 5.35
C LEU A 22 -4.43 2.19 5.09
N ARG A 23 -3.57 1.29 4.57
CA ARG A 23 -3.92 -0.11 4.36
C ARG A 23 -4.33 -0.80 5.66
N ASN A 24 -3.61 -0.56 6.75
CA ASN A 24 -3.94 -1.16 8.05
C ASN A 24 -5.22 -0.58 8.66
N GLU A 25 -5.44 0.73 8.58
CA GLU A 25 -6.68 1.37 9.01
C GLU A 25 -7.89 0.83 8.23
N LEU A 26 -7.76 0.68 6.90
CA LEU A 26 -8.80 0.10 6.07
C LEU A 26 -9.00 -1.40 6.33
N MET A 27 -7.96 -2.13 6.71
CA MET A 27 -8.06 -3.53 7.13
C MET A 27 -8.93 -3.65 8.39
N GLU A 28 -8.67 -2.84 9.41
CA GLU A 28 -9.48 -2.80 10.63
C GLU A 28 -10.93 -2.41 10.36
N LEU A 29 -11.14 -1.37 9.54
CA LEU A 29 -12.48 -0.97 9.12
C LEU A 29 -13.19 -2.08 8.34
N GLY A 30 -12.48 -2.77 7.46
CA GLY A 30 -13.01 -3.92 6.71
C GLY A 30 -13.43 -5.08 7.59
N ILE A 31 -12.71 -5.35 8.69
CA ILE A 31 -13.12 -6.35 9.68
C ILE A 31 -14.44 -5.93 10.33
N ARG A 32 -14.56 -4.67 10.77
CA ARG A 32 -15.80 -4.15 11.39
C ARG A 32 -16.99 -4.24 10.43
N ILE A 33 -16.82 -3.84 9.17
CA ILE A 33 -17.87 -3.90 8.14
C ILE A 33 -18.27 -5.36 7.86
N ARG A 34 -17.31 -6.28 7.70
CA ARG A 34 -17.60 -7.71 7.43
C ARG A 34 -18.30 -8.41 8.59
N ASN A 35 -18.07 -7.96 9.82
CA ASN A 35 -18.75 -8.49 11.00
C ASN A 35 -20.19 -7.94 11.14
N ALA A 36 -20.45 -6.73 10.62
CA ALA A 36 -21.74 -6.07 10.75
C ALA A 36 -22.71 -6.39 9.59
N TYR A 37 -22.20 -6.69 8.40
CA TYR A 37 -23.01 -6.82 7.18
C TYR A 37 -22.77 -8.15 6.44
N PRO A 38 -23.78 -8.71 5.74
CA PRO A 38 -23.61 -9.92 4.94
C PRO A 38 -22.53 -9.76 3.87
N LYS A 39 -21.86 -10.85 3.49
CA LYS A 39 -20.80 -10.87 2.47
C LYS A 39 -21.22 -10.27 1.12
N ALA A 40 -22.50 -10.38 0.76
CA ALA A 40 -23.04 -9.84 -0.49
C ALA A 40 -23.22 -8.31 -0.49
N ASP A 41 -23.15 -7.69 0.70
CA ASP A 41 -23.37 -6.26 0.90
C ASP A 41 -22.37 -5.41 0.10
N ARG A 42 -22.86 -4.28 -0.41
CA ARG A 42 -22.08 -3.37 -1.24
C ARG A 42 -20.92 -2.74 -0.46
N ALA A 43 -21.10 -2.43 0.83
CA ALA A 43 -20.05 -1.89 1.68
C ALA A 43 -18.91 -2.89 1.87
N VAL A 44 -19.23 -4.18 2.10
CA VAL A 44 -18.23 -5.27 2.19
C VAL A 44 -17.42 -5.39 0.90
N LYS A 45 -18.08 -5.36 -0.26
CA LYS A 45 -17.38 -5.40 -1.55
C LYS A 45 -16.51 -4.18 -1.76
N LYS A 46 -17.00 -2.98 -1.43
CA LYS A 46 -16.27 -1.72 -1.64
C LYS A 46 -15.04 -1.61 -0.75
N ILE A 47 -15.13 -1.99 0.52
CA ILE A 47 -13.94 -1.93 1.40
C ILE A 47 -12.86 -2.91 0.93
N GLN A 48 -13.23 -4.10 0.44
CA GLN A 48 -12.27 -5.03 -0.16
C GLN A 48 -11.62 -4.45 -1.42
N THR A 49 -12.41 -3.90 -2.36
CA THR A 49 -11.86 -3.26 -3.56
C THR A 49 -10.91 -2.10 -3.23
N THR A 50 -11.21 -1.31 -2.18
CA THR A 50 -10.32 -0.23 -1.75
C THR A 50 -8.99 -0.77 -1.19
N GLN A 51 -9.03 -1.84 -0.40
CA GLN A 51 -7.81 -2.50 0.09
C GLN A 51 -6.95 -3.01 -1.07
N ASP A 52 -7.57 -3.70 -2.03
CA ASP A 52 -6.89 -4.23 -3.21
C ASP A 52 -6.25 -3.11 -4.05
N ALA A 53 -6.92 -1.97 -4.19
CA ALA A 53 -6.39 -0.82 -4.91
C ALA A 53 -5.14 -0.21 -4.23
N ILE A 54 -5.10 -0.18 -2.90
CA ILE A 54 -3.92 0.30 -2.16
C ILE A 54 -2.76 -0.68 -2.30
N ASP A 55 -3.02 -1.98 -2.20
CA ASP A 55 -1.97 -2.99 -2.39
C ASP A 55 -1.41 -2.96 -3.82
N GLN A 56 -2.25 -2.76 -4.84
CA GLN A 56 -1.80 -2.53 -6.21
C GLN A 56 -0.97 -1.24 -6.35
N THR A 57 -1.39 -0.16 -5.68
CA THR A 57 -0.63 1.10 -5.68
C THR A 57 0.76 0.89 -5.09
N ARG A 58 0.87 0.17 -3.97
CA ARG A 58 2.15 -0.17 -3.34
C ARG A 58 3.04 -0.97 -4.28
N ALA A 59 2.50 -1.97 -4.98
CA ALA A 59 3.26 -2.76 -5.97
C ALA A 59 3.79 -1.95 -7.14
N VAL A 60 3.00 -1.01 -7.65
CA VAL A 60 3.43 -0.10 -8.72
C VAL A 60 4.52 0.84 -8.22
N MET A 61 4.36 1.40 -7.02
CA MET A 61 5.34 2.34 -6.46
C MET A 61 6.66 1.65 -6.08
N ASP A 62 6.62 0.41 -5.62
CA ASP A 62 7.79 -0.45 -5.39
C ASP A 62 8.57 -0.69 -6.69
N SER A 63 7.85 -0.99 -7.77
CA SER A 63 8.43 -1.11 -9.10
C SER A 63 9.03 0.21 -9.62
N HIS A 64 8.48 1.36 -9.22
CA HIS A 64 9.07 2.67 -9.52
C HIS A 64 10.36 2.88 -8.73
N LEU A 65 10.35 2.62 -7.42
CA LEU A 65 11.54 2.72 -6.57
C LEU A 65 12.71 1.89 -7.13
N ALA A 66 12.45 0.63 -7.52
CA ALA A 66 13.46 -0.25 -8.11
C ALA A 66 14.10 0.31 -9.39
N LYS A 67 13.35 1.08 -10.18
CA LYS A 67 13.82 1.68 -11.44
C LYS A 67 14.50 3.03 -11.22
N GLU A 68 14.05 3.79 -10.23
CA GLU A 68 14.47 5.16 -9.99
C GLU A 68 15.70 5.25 -9.07
N HIS A 69 15.80 4.31 -8.11
CA HIS A 69 16.86 4.26 -7.10
C HIS A 69 17.35 2.81 -6.89
N PRO A 70 17.88 2.12 -7.93
CA PRO A 70 18.23 0.70 -7.86
C PRO A 70 19.26 0.37 -6.77
N GLU A 71 20.18 1.29 -6.48
CA GLU A 71 21.20 1.15 -5.45
C GLU A 71 20.68 1.31 -4.02
N ARG A 72 19.49 1.88 -3.84
CA ARG A 72 18.80 2.04 -2.55
C ARG A 72 17.53 1.20 -2.45
N PHE A 73 17.22 0.37 -3.45
CA PHE A 73 15.99 -0.41 -3.47
C PHE A 73 15.94 -1.38 -2.29
N ASP A 74 14.86 -1.28 -1.52
CA ASP A 74 14.54 -2.17 -0.41
C ASP A 74 13.03 -2.44 -0.42
N THR A 75 12.65 -3.72 -0.46
CA THR A 75 11.25 -4.14 -0.42
C THR A 75 10.52 -3.67 0.83
N LYS A 76 11.23 -3.38 1.92
CA LYS A 76 10.65 -2.86 3.17
C LYS A 76 10.14 -1.42 3.04
N VAL A 77 10.48 -0.68 1.98
CA VAL A 77 9.98 0.69 1.76
C VAL A 77 8.46 0.70 1.59
N TYR A 78 7.94 -0.13 0.69
CA TYR A 78 6.49 -0.24 0.49
C TYR A 78 5.86 -1.40 1.26
N TYR A 79 6.65 -2.32 1.83
CA TYR A 79 6.16 -3.48 2.58
C TYR A 79 6.81 -3.63 3.97
N PRO A 80 6.71 -2.63 4.86
CA PRO A 80 7.20 -2.77 6.22
C PRO A 80 6.41 -3.87 6.94
N GLY A 81 7.08 -4.95 7.36
CA GLY A 81 6.46 -6.09 8.04
C GLY A 81 6.06 -7.30 7.16
N SER A 82 6.48 -7.36 5.89
CA SER A 82 6.29 -8.57 5.08
C SER A 82 7.29 -9.67 5.46
N ALA A 83 6.77 -10.87 5.79
CA ALA A 83 7.39 -12.21 5.93
C ALA A 83 8.77 -12.38 6.61
N ASP A 84 9.79 -11.56 6.32
CA ASP A 84 11.12 -11.65 6.92
C ASP A 84 11.16 -11.21 8.39
N ASP A 85 10.13 -10.53 8.88
CA ASP A 85 10.03 -10.12 10.29
C ASP A 85 9.22 -11.13 11.14
N ARG A 86 8.91 -12.33 10.61
CA ARG A 86 8.29 -13.47 11.35
C ARG A 86 9.24 -14.65 11.55
N ALA A 87 10.55 -14.43 11.52
CA ALA A 87 11.56 -15.41 11.92
C ALA A 87 11.84 -15.33 13.43
#